data_AF-A0A9J6H992-F1
#
_entry.id   AF-A0A9J6H992-F1
#
_cell.length_a   1.000
_cell.length_b   1.000
_cell.length_c   1.000
_cell.angle_alpha   90.00
_cell.angle_beta   90.00
_cell.angle_gamma   90.00
#
_symmetry.space_group_name_H-M   'P 1'
#
loop_
_entity.id
_entity.type
_entity.pdbx_description
1 polymer ?
#
loop_
_entity_poly.entity_id
_entity_poly.type
_entity_poly.pdbx_seq_one_letter_code
_entity_poly.pdbx_strand_id
1 'polypeptide(L)'
;MPTYSEILSYYKATRIKFPHPHPKLQRQDQTALRSIQTNTFPRLARLHKLYPTQYPKLCPKCNQVATLYHTAAGCHKLHKHPLTEKLWSEALCSADYDEQCRTIARAATGALETGAVD
;
A
#
# COMPACT_ATOMS: atom_id res chain seq x y z
N MET A 1 -37.65 1.38 -14.90
CA MET A 1 -36.42 1.20 -15.71
C MET A 1 -35.30 1.91 -14.99
N PRO A 2 -34.17 1.26 -14.69
CA PRO A 2 -33.04 1.95 -14.09
C PRO A 2 -32.48 3.01 -15.06
N THR A 3 -32.09 4.15 -14.52
CA THR A 3 -31.42 5.23 -15.24
C THR A 3 -30.00 4.81 -15.64
N TYR A 4 -29.43 5.47 -16.65
CA TYR A 4 -28.06 5.21 -17.07
C TYR A 4 -27.04 5.37 -15.93
N SER A 5 -27.24 6.36 -15.05
CA SER A 5 -26.39 6.59 -13.86
C SER A 5 -26.46 5.46 -12.84
N GLU A 6 -27.61 4.83 -12.66
CA GLU A 6 -27.79 3.68 -11.75
C GLU A 6 -27.07 2.44 -12.29
N ILE A 7 -27.16 2.20 -13.59
CA ILE A 7 -26.44 1.11 -14.27
C ILE A 7 -24.92 1.27 -14.09
N LEU A 8 -24.40 2.49 -14.32
CA LEU A 8 -22.98 2.76 -14.13
C LEU A 8 -22.54 2.61 -12.66
N SER A 9 -23.37 3.07 -11.72
CA SER A 9 -23.09 2.95 -10.28
C SER A 9 -23.05 1.49 -9.85
N TYR A 10 -23.95 0.66 -10.37
CA TYR A 10 -23.95 -0.79 -10.15
C TYR A 10 -22.66 -1.45 -10.68
N TYR A 11 -22.25 -1.17 -11.92
CA TYR A 11 -21.01 -1.74 -12.46
C TYR A 11 -19.76 -1.21 -11.78
N LYS A 12 -19.77 0.04 -11.32
CA LYS A 12 -18.69 0.58 -10.49
C LYS A 12 -18.59 -0.16 -9.16
N ALA A 13 -19.71 -0.30 -8.44
CA ALA A 13 -19.77 -0.99 -7.16
C ALA A 13 -19.29 -2.44 -7.25
N THR A 14 -19.68 -3.16 -8.30
CA THR A 14 -19.26 -4.57 -8.50
C THR A 14 -17.79 -4.75 -8.86
N ARG A 15 -17.13 -3.71 -9.41
CA ARG A 15 -15.69 -3.75 -9.76
C ARG A 15 -14.78 -3.25 -8.65
N ILE A 16 -15.31 -2.57 -7.63
CA ILE A 16 -14.52 -2.04 -6.53
C ILE A 16 -14.03 -3.20 -5.65
N LYS A 17 -12.71 -3.39 -5.61
CA LYS A 17 -12.05 -4.36 -4.72
C LYS A 17 -11.60 -3.75 -3.40
N PHE A 18 -11.21 -2.47 -3.42
CA PHE A 18 -10.71 -1.74 -2.26
C PHE A 18 -11.55 -0.49 -2.02
N PRO A 19 -11.83 -0.13 -0.77
CA PRO A 19 -12.65 1.04 -0.45
C PRO A 19 -12.03 2.32 -1.02
N HIS A 20 -12.88 3.33 -1.17
CA HIS A 20 -12.41 4.67 -1.54
C HIS A 20 -11.57 5.28 -0.40
N PRO A 21 -10.58 6.14 -0.73
CA PRO A 21 -9.91 6.94 0.28
C PRO A 21 -10.94 7.76 1.06
N HIS A 22 -10.77 7.80 2.37
CA HIS A 22 -11.65 8.53 3.27
C HIS A 22 -11.61 10.03 2.92
N PRO A 23 -12.74 10.76 2.94
CA PRO A 23 -12.79 12.16 2.50
C PRO A 23 -11.88 13.12 3.28
N LYS A 24 -11.53 12.76 4.53
CA LYS A 24 -10.60 13.53 5.37
C LYS A 24 -9.12 13.39 4.98
N LEU A 25 -8.76 12.38 4.18
CA LEU A 25 -7.38 12.23 3.73
C LEU A 25 -6.99 13.35 2.78
N GLN A 26 -5.76 13.85 2.91
CA GLN A 26 -5.22 14.80 1.95
C GLN A 26 -5.03 14.16 0.58
N ARG A 27 -5.04 14.96 -0.48
CA ARG A 27 -4.94 14.46 -1.86
C ARG A 27 -3.72 13.56 -2.08
N GLN A 28 -2.58 13.91 -1.49
CA GLN A 28 -1.35 13.12 -1.59
C GLN A 28 -1.52 11.75 -0.92
N ASP A 29 -2.10 11.70 0.28
CA ASP A 29 -2.40 10.48 1.01
C ASP A 29 -3.42 9.59 0.28
N GLN A 30 -4.43 10.19 -0.36
CA GLN A 30 -5.37 9.45 -1.19
C GLN A 30 -4.66 8.76 -2.36
N THR A 31 -3.72 9.44 -3.03
CA THR A 31 -2.91 8.87 -4.10
C THR A 31 -1.97 7.78 -3.57
N ALA A 32 -1.32 8.03 -2.44
CA ALA A 32 -0.46 7.05 -1.79
C ALA A 32 -1.26 5.77 -1.46
N LEU A 33 -2.40 5.89 -0.79
CA LEU A 33 -3.29 4.77 -0.46
C LEU A 33 -3.67 3.97 -1.70
N ARG A 34 -4.06 4.64 -2.80
CA ARG A 34 -4.40 3.94 -4.04
C ARG A 34 -3.23 3.13 -4.57
N SER A 35 -2.04 3.71 -4.60
CA SER A 35 -0.85 2.97 -5.06
C SER A 35 -0.46 1.82 -4.12
N ILE A 36 -0.71 1.95 -2.81
CA ILE A 36 -0.51 0.87 -1.84
C ILE A 36 -1.49 -0.27 -2.12
N GLN A 37 -2.79 0.03 -2.24
CA GLN A 37 -3.85 -0.93 -2.55
C GLN A 37 -3.60 -1.67 -3.88
N THR A 38 -3.13 -0.96 -4.91
CA THR A 38 -2.80 -1.58 -6.21
C THR A 38 -1.40 -2.17 -6.28
N ASN A 39 -0.69 -2.27 -5.15
CA ASN A 39 0.66 -2.82 -5.06
C ASN A 39 1.68 -2.13 -6.00
N THR A 40 1.50 -0.83 -6.24
CA THR A 40 2.34 0.04 -7.06
C THR A 40 3.11 1.09 -6.26
N PHE A 41 2.88 1.21 -4.95
CA PHE A 41 3.69 2.09 -4.09
C PHE A 41 5.20 1.76 -4.20
N PRO A 42 6.09 2.76 -4.16
CA PRO A 42 7.53 2.56 -4.29
C PRO A 42 8.08 1.52 -3.32
N ARG A 43 8.91 0.63 -3.83
CA ARG A 43 9.60 -0.42 -3.05
C ARG A 43 10.82 -0.92 -3.81
N LEU A 44 11.85 -1.29 -3.07
CA LEU A 44 13.11 -1.81 -3.62
C LEU A 44 12.92 -2.99 -4.58
N ALA A 45 12.09 -3.99 -4.26
CA ALA A 45 11.90 -5.12 -5.17
C ALA A 45 11.23 -4.75 -6.51
N ARG A 46 10.50 -3.62 -6.57
CA ARG A 46 9.94 -3.08 -7.82
C ARG A 46 11.00 -2.25 -8.55
N LEU A 47 11.71 -1.38 -7.83
CA LEU A 47 12.78 -0.55 -8.40
C LEU A 47 13.92 -1.40 -8.97
N HIS A 48 14.30 -2.48 -8.30
CA HIS A 48 15.29 -3.43 -8.79
C HIS A 48 14.88 -4.09 -10.11
N LYS A 49 13.59 -4.26 -10.39
CA LYS A 49 13.14 -4.77 -11.71
C LYS A 49 13.38 -3.76 -12.84
N LEU A 50 13.43 -2.47 -12.52
CA LEU A 50 13.63 -1.37 -13.48
C LEU A 50 15.10 -1.00 -13.60
N TYR A 51 15.79 -0.90 -12.45
CA TYR A 51 17.19 -0.47 -12.33
C TYR A 51 17.95 -1.43 -11.40
N PRO A 52 18.23 -2.67 -11.85
CA PRO A 52 18.81 -3.73 -11.01
C PRO A 52 20.21 -3.42 -10.48
N THR A 53 20.97 -2.58 -11.18
CA THR A 53 22.31 -2.15 -10.77
C THR A 53 22.30 -1.04 -9.73
N GLN A 54 21.20 -0.27 -9.63
CA GLN A 54 21.08 0.87 -8.72
C GLN A 54 20.38 0.49 -7.42
N TYR A 55 19.32 -0.32 -7.49
CA TYR A 55 18.53 -0.68 -6.31
C TYR A 55 18.71 -2.15 -5.95
N PRO A 56 19.06 -2.48 -4.70
CA PRO A 56 19.08 -3.86 -4.25
C PRO A 56 17.65 -4.42 -4.21
N LYS A 57 17.49 -5.72 -4.47
CA LYS A 57 16.18 -6.39 -4.38
C LYS A 57 15.74 -6.66 -2.93
N LEU A 58 16.71 -6.74 -2.03
CA LEU A 58 16.54 -7.21 -0.65
C LEU A 58 16.37 -6.04 0.31
N CYS A 59 15.67 -6.29 1.40
CA CYS A 59 15.49 -5.35 2.51
C CYS A 59 16.83 -5.18 3.24
N PRO A 60 17.34 -3.94 3.39
CA PRO A 60 18.64 -3.69 4.02
C PRO A 60 18.69 -4.03 5.51
N LYS A 61 17.52 -4.24 6.17
CA LYS A 61 17.45 -4.53 7.60
C LYS A 61 17.46 -6.03 7.92
N CYS A 62 16.91 -6.86 7.04
CA CYS A 62 16.73 -8.30 7.32
C CYS A 62 16.99 -9.24 6.13
N ASN A 63 17.45 -8.71 5.00
CA ASN A 63 17.83 -9.44 3.78
C ASN A 63 16.72 -10.29 3.11
N GLN A 64 15.45 -10.13 3.50
CA GLN A 64 14.33 -10.72 2.76
C GLN A 64 13.98 -9.87 1.53
N VAL A 65 13.24 -10.44 0.57
CA VAL A 65 12.80 -9.67 -0.61
C VAL A 65 11.94 -8.49 -0.16
N ALA A 66 12.31 -7.27 -0.57
CA ALA A 66 11.64 -6.03 -0.18
C ALA A 66 10.33 -5.81 -0.95
N THR A 67 9.37 -6.72 -0.75
CA THR A 67 7.98 -6.58 -1.23
C THR A 67 7.25 -5.47 -0.47
N LEU A 68 6.13 -4.98 -1.01
CA LEU A 68 5.35 -3.91 -0.35
C LEU A 68 4.85 -4.37 1.02
N TYR A 69 4.28 -5.58 1.09
CA TYR A 69 3.88 -6.17 2.35
C TYR A 69 5.05 -6.27 3.33
N HIS A 70 6.21 -6.77 2.88
CA HIS A 70 7.35 -6.93 3.75
C HIS A 70 7.80 -5.60 4.35
N THR A 71 8.06 -4.58 3.53
CA THR A 71 8.58 -3.29 4.02
C THR A 71 7.54 -2.48 4.78
N ALA A 72 6.28 -2.49 4.35
CA ALA A 72 5.21 -1.74 5.00
C ALA A 72 4.70 -2.42 6.28
N ALA A 73 4.71 -3.74 6.36
CA ALA A 73 3.94 -4.43 7.39
C ALA A 73 4.63 -5.65 8.02
N GLY A 74 5.25 -6.51 7.23
CA GLY A 74 5.73 -7.82 7.67
C GLY A 74 7.15 -7.88 8.23
N CYS A 75 7.97 -6.83 8.05
CA CYS A 75 9.37 -6.87 8.47
C CYS A 75 9.51 -6.67 9.99
N HIS A 76 9.97 -7.71 10.68
CA HIS A 76 10.24 -7.71 12.13
C HIS A 76 11.39 -6.78 12.57
N LYS A 77 12.23 -6.31 11.63
CA LYS A 77 13.30 -5.34 11.92
C LYS A 77 12.87 -3.89 11.71
N LEU A 78 11.83 -3.65 10.91
CA LEU A 78 11.29 -2.31 10.65
C LEU A 78 10.12 -1.97 11.59
N HIS A 79 9.32 -2.97 11.96
CA HIS A 79 8.11 -2.78 12.75
C HIS A 79 8.24 -3.48 14.09
N LYS A 80 7.95 -2.76 15.19
CA LYS A 80 7.86 -3.37 16.55
C LYS A 80 6.79 -4.46 16.61
N HIS A 81 5.68 -4.23 15.93
CA HIS A 81 4.57 -5.17 15.78
C HIS A 81 4.30 -5.38 14.29
N PRO A 82 5.00 -6.34 13.65
CA PRO A 82 4.74 -6.68 12.26
C PRO A 82 3.34 -7.30 12.13
N LEU A 83 2.66 -6.98 11.04
CA LEU A 83 1.35 -7.57 10.73
C LEU A 83 1.55 -8.87 9.95
N THR A 84 0.61 -9.79 10.10
CA THR A 84 0.48 -10.93 9.20
C THR A 84 -0.07 -10.48 7.84
N GLU A 85 0.07 -11.31 6.81
CA GLU A 85 -0.48 -11.01 5.48
C GLU A 85 -1.99 -10.84 5.50
N LYS A 86 -2.69 -11.60 6.36
CA LYS A 86 -4.13 -11.49 6.57
C LYS A 86 -4.50 -10.11 7.13
N LEU A 87 -3.87 -9.70 8.22
CA LEU A 87 -4.13 -8.39 8.85
C LEU A 87 -3.75 -7.23 7.92
N TRP A 88 -2.67 -7.36 7.15
CA TRP A 88 -2.32 -6.38 6.12
C TRP A 88 -3.39 -6.27 5.05
N SER A 89 -3.91 -7.40 4.56
CA SER A 89 -4.98 -7.44 3.56
C SER A 89 -6.28 -6.83 4.10
N GLU A 90 -6.61 -7.08 5.36
CA GLU A 90 -7.76 -6.45 6.04
C GLU A 90 -7.58 -4.93 6.14
N ALA A 91 -6.40 -4.45 6.50
CA ALA A 91 -6.09 -3.02 6.55
C ALA A 91 -6.25 -2.33 5.19
N LEU A 92 -5.81 -2.96 4.09
CA LEU A 92 -6.00 -2.44 2.73
C LEU A 92 -7.48 -2.31 2.32
N CYS A 93 -8.35 -3.13 2.92
CA CYS A 93 -9.79 -3.17 2.68
C CYS A 93 -10.59 -2.29 3.65
N SER A 94 -9.94 -1.57 4.57
CA SER A 94 -10.63 -0.71 5.53
C SER A 94 -11.03 0.65 4.95
N ALA A 95 -12.29 1.03 5.16
CA ALA A 95 -12.80 2.37 4.85
C ALA A 95 -12.60 3.35 6.02
N ASP A 96 -12.13 2.86 7.17
CA ASP A 96 -11.89 3.66 8.36
C ASP A 96 -10.73 4.65 8.14
N TYR A 97 -10.92 5.89 8.60
CA TYR A 97 -9.94 6.95 8.42
C TYR A 97 -8.62 6.64 9.12
N ASP A 98 -8.67 6.19 10.37
CA ASP A 98 -7.48 5.96 11.18
C ASP A 98 -6.70 4.75 10.68
N GLU A 99 -7.38 3.69 10.26
CA GLU A 99 -6.75 2.52 9.61
C GLU A 99 -6.08 2.90 8.27
N GLN A 100 -6.72 3.75 7.45
CA GLN A 100 -6.10 4.24 6.23
C GLN A 100 -4.85 5.08 6.53
N CYS A 101 -4.92 5.99 7.52
CA CYS A 101 -3.75 6.78 7.95
C CYS A 101 -2.61 5.86 8.43
N ARG A 102 -2.92 4.86 9.26
CA ARG A 102 -1.94 3.88 9.74
C ARG A 102 -1.31 3.09 8.60
N THR A 103 -2.11 2.65 7.63
CA THR A 103 -1.64 1.91 6.44
C THR A 103 -0.66 2.75 5.61
N ILE A 104 -0.99 4.02 5.39
CA ILE A 104 -0.14 4.96 4.65
C ILE A 104 1.16 5.22 5.41
N ALA A 105 1.08 5.53 6.71
CA ALA A 105 2.24 5.78 7.55
C ALA A 105 3.20 4.58 7.57
N ARG A 106 2.66 3.37 7.71
CA ARG A 106 3.42 2.12 7.64
C ARG A 106 4.19 1.95 6.32
N ALA A 107 3.52 2.21 5.19
CA ALA A 107 4.15 2.12 3.88
C ALA A 107 5.20 3.21 3.65
N ALA A 108 4.92 4.45 4.06
CA ALA A 108 5.85 5.56 3.96
C ALA A 108 7.11 5.33 4.79
N THR A 109 6.97 4.95 6.06
CA THR A 109 8.10 4.58 6.93
C THR A 109 8.89 3.43 6.34
N GLY A 110 8.22 2.38 5.86
CA GLY A 110 8.89 1.24 5.22
C GLY A 110 9.68 1.61 3.98
N ALA A 111 9.17 2.52 3.14
CA ALA A 111 9.88 2.99 1.96
C ALA A 111 11.08 3.88 2.32
N LEU A 112 10.91 4.80 3.28
CA LEU A 112 11.99 5.68 3.76
C LEU A 112 13.13 4.87 4.39
N GLU A 113 12.82 3.98 5.34
CA GLU A 113 13.81 3.16 6.05
C GLU A 113 14.57 2.19 5.15
N THR A 114 14.02 1.87 3.99
CA THR A 114 14.66 1.00 3.00
C THR A 114 15.36 1.78 1.88
N GLY A 115 15.24 3.11 1.83
CA GLY A 115 15.79 3.93 0.75
C GLY A 115 15.08 3.69 -0.59
N ALA A 116 13.80 3.32 -0.56
CA ALA A 116 12.98 3.16 -1.77
C ALA A 116 12.40 4.49 -2.28
N VAL A 117 12.45 5.53 -1.44
CA VAL A 117 12.08 6.92 -1.72
C VAL A 117 13.08 7.82 -1.00
N ASP A 118 13.40 8.97 -1.59
CA ASP A 118 14.30 9.98 -1.04
C ASP A 118 13.58 10.92 -0.06
#